data_AF-A0A1A8HVN5-F1
#
_entry.id   AF-A0A1A8HVN5-F1
#
_cell.length_a   1.000
_cell.length_b   1.000
_cell.length_c   1.000
_cell.angle_alpha   90.00
_cell.angle_beta   90.00
_cell.angle_gamma   90.00
#
_symmetry.space_group_name_H-M   'P 1'
#
loop_
_entity.id
_entity.type
_entity.pdbx_description
1 polymer ?
#
loop_
_entity_poly.entity_id
_entity_poly.type
_entity_poly.pdbx_seq_one_letter_code
_entity_poly.pdbx_strand_id
1 'polypeptide(L)'
;MMYFLMERVNSSLEDWGKAHHTLVYQNLNRGQTQVSYSYYPQFWLEKSQRPTFREALLQLIHRSRPLLNSNQTVLVVGGVQWLNAKHLSTVQEVLDRESLGDILVVVKSLGMGFHLPVDGIRSLSLVGVSLLQSGFQFKHPSSVAHVWFQTEIQNLFRENENIISTAERLGFEVVDTFGITMGRHKEFLAGRCACHFHEVEKLRSSKQPDSAASTTKWNRTAQTGPKPSSPLTVLHTDQAGGTFHVRGPVNRVYSEILLSRLCPRSREEVIR
;
A
#
# COMPACT_ATOMS: atom_id res chain seq x y z
N MET A 1 0.83 -4.16 -2.05
CA MET A 1 2.03 -3.84 -1.25
C MET A 1 1.82 -4.20 0.21
N MET A 2 0.94 -3.51 0.94
CA MET A 2 0.68 -3.82 2.36
C MET A 2 0.25 -5.29 2.57
N TYR A 3 -0.65 -5.82 1.74
CA TYR A 3 -1.00 -7.24 1.74
C TYR A 3 0.14 -8.19 1.35
N PHE A 4 1.05 -7.76 0.47
CA PHE A 4 2.22 -8.56 0.11
C PHE A 4 3.21 -8.61 1.28
N LEU A 5 3.43 -7.48 1.97
CA LEU A 5 4.26 -7.44 3.19
C LEU A 5 3.69 -8.36 4.25
N MET A 6 2.38 -8.33 4.46
CA MET A 6 1.69 -9.21 5.43
C MET A 6 1.82 -10.68 5.04
N GLU A 7 1.52 -11.02 3.79
CA GLU A 7 1.72 -12.38 3.25
C GLU A 7 3.17 -12.84 3.47
N ARG A 8 4.14 -11.97 3.23
CA ARG A 8 5.55 -12.32 3.30
C ARG A 8 6.06 -12.49 4.73
N VAL A 9 5.62 -11.63 5.64
CA VAL A 9 5.96 -11.69 7.08
C VAL A 9 5.28 -12.89 7.75
N ASN A 10 4.05 -13.22 7.35
CA ASN A 10 3.25 -14.28 7.97
C ASN A 10 3.28 -15.60 7.19
N SER A 11 4.04 -15.68 6.10
CA SER A 11 4.06 -16.79 5.11
C SER A 11 2.70 -17.11 4.46
N SER A 12 1.64 -16.38 4.81
CA SER A 12 0.27 -16.56 4.37
C SER A 12 -0.51 -15.26 4.61
N LEU A 13 -1.51 -14.97 3.77
CA LEU A 13 -2.44 -13.86 4.00
C LEU A 13 -3.79 -14.45 4.42
N GLU A 14 -4.14 -14.34 5.69
CA GLU A 14 -5.40 -14.88 6.25
C GLU A 14 -6.56 -13.89 6.11
N ASP A 15 -6.26 -12.59 6.13
CA ASP A 15 -7.24 -11.50 6.00
C ASP A 15 -6.94 -10.59 4.80
N TRP A 16 -7.98 -10.34 3.99
CA TRP A 16 -7.95 -9.35 2.91
C TRP A 16 -9.24 -8.53 2.91
N GLY A 17 -9.11 -7.21 2.81
CA GLY A 17 -10.26 -6.30 2.67
C GLY A 17 -9.92 -4.96 2.02
N LYS A 18 -10.92 -4.23 1.52
CA LYS A 18 -10.72 -2.80 1.20
C LYS A 18 -10.98 -2.00 2.46
N ALA A 19 -9.93 -1.52 3.12
CA ALA A 19 -10.09 -0.69 4.30
C ALA A 19 -9.77 0.77 3.97
N HIS A 20 -10.73 1.63 4.28
CA HIS A 20 -10.58 3.08 4.24
C HIS A 20 -10.31 3.67 5.64
N HIS A 21 -10.27 2.84 6.69
CA HIS A 21 -9.93 3.26 8.05
C HIS A 21 -8.51 2.85 8.43
N THR A 22 -7.99 3.36 9.55
CA THR A 22 -6.71 2.90 10.10
C THR A 22 -6.82 1.42 10.45
N LEU A 23 -6.03 0.57 9.82
CA LEU A 23 -5.93 -0.84 10.17
C LEU A 23 -4.78 -1.04 11.15
N VAL A 24 -4.98 -1.88 12.16
CA VAL A 24 -3.93 -2.28 13.12
C VAL A 24 -3.94 -3.81 13.21
N TYR A 25 -2.81 -4.42 12.88
CA TYR A 25 -2.57 -5.85 12.98
C TYR A 25 -1.55 -6.10 14.08
N GLN A 26 -1.93 -6.89 15.10
CA GLN A 26 -1.08 -7.14 16.27
C GLN A 26 -0.47 -8.54 16.28
N ASN A 27 -0.99 -9.47 15.46
CA ASN A 27 -0.62 -10.89 15.50
C ASN A 27 0.28 -11.33 14.33
N LEU A 28 0.98 -10.40 13.67
CA LEU A 28 1.90 -10.74 12.58
C LEU A 28 3.23 -11.25 13.14
N ASN A 29 3.90 -12.12 12.39
CA ASN A 29 5.17 -12.74 12.80
C ASN A 29 5.09 -13.41 14.18
N ARG A 30 4.06 -14.26 14.40
CA ARG A 30 3.79 -14.92 15.69
C ARG A 30 3.64 -13.94 16.86
N GLY A 31 3.02 -12.79 16.61
CA GLY A 31 2.81 -11.73 17.60
C GLY A 31 4.03 -10.86 17.88
N GLN A 32 5.11 -10.99 17.10
CA GLN A 32 6.33 -10.20 17.27
C GLN A 32 6.31 -8.89 16.47
N THR A 33 5.31 -8.68 15.61
CA THR A 33 5.25 -7.50 14.75
C THR A 33 3.86 -6.90 14.74
N GLN A 34 3.80 -5.62 15.13
CA GLN A 34 2.61 -4.79 14.97
C GLN A 34 2.73 -3.99 13.68
N VAL A 35 1.65 -3.96 12.89
CA VAL A 35 1.57 -3.15 11.67
C VAL A 35 0.33 -2.28 11.72
N SER A 36 0.52 -0.97 11.59
CA SER A 36 -0.57 -0.02 11.44
C SER A 36 -0.52 0.62 10.05
N TYR A 37 -1.68 0.83 9.45
CA TYR A 37 -1.82 1.41 8.12
C TYR A 37 -2.88 2.51 8.13
N SER A 38 -2.58 3.64 7.49
CA SER A 38 -3.55 4.73 7.30
C SER A 38 -3.57 5.16 5.83
N TYR A 39 -4.77 5.33 5.27
CA TYR A 39 -4.95 5.82 3.91
C TYR A 39 -5.09 7.34 3.90
N TYR A 40 -4.30 8.01 3.06
CA TYR A 40 -4.35 9.45 2.84
C TYR A 40 -4.15 9.77 1.35
N PRO A 41 -4.83 10.80 0.80
CA PRO A 41 -5.95 11.54 1.38
C PRO A 41 -7.24 10.72 1.51
N GLN A 42 -8.10 11.04 2.47
CA GLN A 42 -9.38 10.36 2.64
C GLN A 42 -10.43 10.87 1.63
N PHE A 43 -10.35 10.39 0.38
CA PHE A 43 -11.18 10.91 -0.73
C PHE A 43 -12.69 10.71 -0.56
N TRP A 44 -13.11 9.77 0.30
CA TRP A 44 -14.52 9.55 0.65
C TRP A 44 -15.10 10.62 1.57
N LEU A 45 -14.27 11.48 2.17
CA LEU A 45 -14.74 12.65 2.93
C LEU A 45 -14.90 13.86 2.01
N GLU A 46 -15.81 14.76 2.39
CA GLU A 46 -15.91 16.08 1.78
C GLU A 46 -14.61 16.86 1.95
N LYS A 47 -14.27 17.72 0.99
CA LYS A 47 -12.98 18.43 0.96
C LYS A 47 -12.70 19.22 2.24
N SER A 48 -13.72 19.84 2.83
CA SER A 48 -13.65 20.60 4.08
C SER A 48 -13.43 19.73 5.32
N GLN A 49 -13.76 18.45 5.25
CA GLN A 49 -13.67 17.49 6.37
C GLN A 49 -12.43 16.59 6.26
N ARG A 50 -11.69 16.64 5.15
CA ARG A 50 -10.50 15.82 4.96
C ARG A 50 -9.41 16.27 5.94
N PRO A 51 -8.82 15.34 6.71
CA PRO A 51 -7.68 15.68 7.54
C PRO A 51 -6.52 16.13 6.65
N THR A 52 -5.74 17.07 7.15
CA THR A 52 -4.42 17.39 6.63
C THR A 52 -3.49 16.19 6.76
N PHE A 53 -2.40 16.19 6.00
CA PHE A 53 -1.38 15.15 6.11
C PHE A 53 -0.83 15.02 7.54
N ARG A 54 -0.62 16.15 8.23
CA ARG A 54 -0.15 16.18 9.62
C ARG A 54 -1.13 15.47 10.55
N GLU A 55 -2.41 15.79 10.45
CA GLU A 55 -3.45 15.17 11.29
C GLU A 55 -3.55 13.66 11.03
N ALA A 56 -3.49 13.24 9.77
CA ALA A 56 -3.51 11.83 9.41
C ALA A 56 -2.28 11.07 9.95
N LEU A 57 -1.09 11.69 9.92
CA LEU A 57 0.13 11.11 10.48
C LEU A 57 0.10 11.01 12.01
N LEU A 58 -0.35 12.06 12.70
CA LEU A 58 -0.52 12.05 14.16
C LEU A 58 -1.52 10.97 14.59
N GLN A 59 -2.66 10.87 13.90
CA GLN A 59 -3.65 9.82 14.17
C GLN A 59 -3.06 8.42 14.01
N LEU A 60 -2.24 8.19 12.97
CA LEU A 60 -1.55 6.92 12.78
C LEU A 60 -0.59 6.64 13.95
N ILE A 61 0.25 7.60 14.31
CA ILE A 61 1.22 7.45 15.41
C ILE A 61 0.51 7.14 16.73
N HIS A 62 -0.49 7.94 17.11
CA HIS A 62 -1.22 7.79 18.37
C HIS A 62 -1.94 6.44 18.46
N ARG A 63 -2.57 5.98 17.37
CA ARG A 63 -3.24 4.67 17.32
C ARG A 63 -2.26 3.48 17.32
N SER A 64 -1.02 3.71 16.94
CA SER A 64 0.02 2.68 16.88
C SER A 64 0.79 2.54 18.18
N ARG A 65 0.54 3.39 19.18
CA ARG A 65 1.22 3.30 20.48
C ARG A 65 0.90 1.96 21.18
N PRO A 66 1.84 1.41 21.96
CA PRO A 66 3.17 1.96 22.27
C PRO A 66 4.17 1.84 21.11
N LEU A 67 4.99 2.89 20.91
CA LEU A 67 6.07 2.91 19.92
C LEU A 67 7.42 3.11 20.62
N LEU A 68 8.42 2.32 20.22
CA LEU A 68 9.78 2.46 20.70
C LEU A 68 10.54 3.46 19.80
N ASN A 69 11.22 4.44 20.39
CA ASN A 69 12.09 5.34 19.63
C ASN A 69 13.42 4.64 19.31
N SER A 70 13.40 3.80 18.27
CA SER A 70 14.56 3.09 17.74
C SER A 70 14.28 2.61 16.31
N ASN A 71 15.31 2.11 15.63
CA ASN A 71 15.20 1.51 14.29
C ASN A 71 14.29 0.26 14.22
N GLN A 72 13.81 -0.25 15.36
CA GLN A 72 12.81 -1.34 15.40
C GLN A 72 11.39 -0.83 15.13
N THR A 73 11.14 0.47 15.32
CA THR A 73 9.93 1.13 14.82
C THR A 73 10.22 1.66 13.43
N VAL A 74 9.37 1.31 12.46
CA VAL A 74 9.55 1.71 11.07
C VAL A 74 8.33 2.44 10.55
N LEU A 75 8.54 3.64 10.02
CA LEU A 75 7.52 4.42 9.33
C LEU A 75 7.76 4.36 7.82
N VAL A 76 6.82 3.77 7.08
CA VAL A 76 6.85 3.75 5.61
C VAL A 76 5.90 4.81 5.06
N VAL A 77 6.42 5.72 4.23
CA VAL A 77 5.63 6.82 3.64
C VAL A 77 5.75 6.79 2.12
N GLY A 78 4.63 6.93 1.41
CA GLY A 78 4.65 7.22 -0.03
C GLY A 78 4.37 6.04 -0.97
N GLY A 79 4.92 6.14 -2.19
CA GLY A 79 4.55 5.29 -3.32
C GLY A 79 3.22 5.71 -3.93
N VAL A 80 2.96 7.02 -3.98
CA VAL A 80 1.67 7.65 -4.31
C VAL A 80 1.91 8.99 -5.01
N GLN A 81 0.96 9.43 -5.83
CA GLN A 81 1.12 10.62 -6.66
C GLN A 81 1.07 11.98 -5.94
N TRP A 82 0.65 12.02 -4.66
CA TRP A 82 0.49 13.28 -3.93
C TRP A 82 1.71 13.65 -3.06
N LEU A 83 2.68 12.74 -2.92
CA LEU A 83 3.85 12.94 -2.08
C LEU A 83 4.73 14.06 -2.66
N ASN A 84 5.29 14.91 -1.80
CA ASN A 84 6.25 15.95 -2.20
C ASN A 84 7.16 16.32 -1.01
N ALA A 85 8.14 17.20 -1.25
CA ALA A 85 9.11 17.62 -0.23
C ALA A 85 8.46 18.22 1.04
N LYS A 86 7.37 18.98 0.92
CA LYS A 86 6.66 19.56 2.08
C LYS A 86 6.07 18.48 2.99
N HIS A 87 5.58 17.38 2.41
CA HIS A 87 5.12 16.24 3.20
C HIS A 87 6.27 15.61 3.98
N LEU A 88 7.47 15.49 3.40
CA LEU A 88 8.64 14.94 4.10
C LEU A 88 9.10 15.84 5.25
N SER A 89 9.11 17.17 5.06
CA SER A 89 9.35 18.11 6.17
C SER A 89 8.31 17.96 7.28
N THR A 90 7.04 17.73 6.92
CA THR A 90 5.97 17.48 7.90
C THR A 90 6.21 16.17 8.67
N VAL A 91 6.74 15.12 8.02
CA VAL A 91 7.11 13.87 8.71
C VAL A 91 8.16 14.16 9.78
N GLN A 92 9.28 14.80 9.43
CA GLN A 92 10.33 15.15 10.38
C GLN A 92 9.78 15.92 11.58
N GLU A 93 9.04 17.01 11.32
CA GLU A 93 8.49 17.85 12.38
C GLU A 93 7.52 17.11 13.32
N VAL A 94 6.78 16.14 12.80
CA VAL A 94 5.87 15.32 13.64
C VAL A 94 6.67 14.33 14.48
N LEU A 95 7.67 13.66 13.89
CA LEU A 95 8.51 12.70 14.61
C LEU A 95 9.31 13.37 15.73
N ASP A 96 9.87 14.55 15.49
CA ASP A 96 10.57 15.33 16.50
C ASP A 96 9.66 15.65 17.69
N ARG A 97 8.43 16.10 17.41
CA ARG A 97 7.43 16.45 18.45
C ARG A 97 6.94 15.23 19.24
N GLU A 98 6.82 14.08 18.59
CA GLU A 98 6.37 12.84 19.22
C GLU A 98 7.52 12.07 19.90
N SER A 99 8.74 12.62 19.90
CA SER A 99 9.97 11.98 20.43
C SER A 99 10.27 10.64 19.75
N LEU A 100 10.12 10.61 18.43
CA LEU A 100 10.34 9.46 17.56
C LEU A 100 11.45 9.74 16.52
N GLY A 101 12.44 10.55 16.86
CA GLY A 101 13.52 10.96 15.93
C GLY A 101 14.48 9.83 15.53
N ASP A 102 14.55 8.75 16.33
CA ASP A 102 15.46 7.62 16.10
C ASP A 102 14.78 6.42 15.42
N ILE A 103 13.54 6.57 14.96
CA ILE A 103 12.85 5.53 14.20
C ILE A 103 13.38 5.46 12.77
N LEU A 104 13.25 4.29 12.14
CA LEU A 104 13.57 4.17 10.72
C LEU A 104 12.43 4.74 9.87
N VAL A 105 12.73 5.74 9.04
CA VAL A 105 11.79 6.25 8.04
C VAL A 105 12.19 5.77 6.66
N VAL A 106 11.28 5.08 5.97
CA VAL A 106 11.46 4.63 4.59
C VAL A 106 10.48 5.34 3.67
N VAL A 107 11.02 6.22 2.82
CA VAL A 107 10.30 6.96 1.80
C VAL A 107 10.24 6.14 0.53
N LYS A 108 9.03 5.86 0.06
CA LYS A 108 8.76 5.39 -1.29
C LYS A 108 8.48 6.62 -2.14
N SER A 109 9.29 6.87 -3.16
CA SER A 109 9.09 8.00 -4.08
C SER A 109 7.81 7.86 -4.91
N LEU A 110 7.65 8.62 -6.00
CA LEU A 110 6.43 8.56 -6.81
C LEU A 110 6.21 7.14 -7.40
N GLY A 111 4.96 6.76 -7.64
CA GLY A 111 4.63 5.49 -8.29
C GLY A 111 3.98 5.71 -9.64
N MET A 112 4.60 5.25 -10.73
CA MET A 112 4.10 5.45 -12.10
C MET A 112 2.68 4.92 -12.29
N GLY A 113 2.30 3.86 -11.56
CA GLY A 113 0.94 3.33 -11.61
C GLY A 113 -0.14 4.38 -11.33
N PHE A 114 0.11 5.32 -10.40
CA PHE A 114 -0.86 6.37 -10.05
C PHE A 114 -1.03 7.44 -11.12
N HIS A 115 -0.16 7.46 -12.13
CA HIS A 115 -0.21 8.37 -13.27
C HIS A 115 -0.81 7.71 -14.51
N LEU A 116 -1.13 6.41 -14.45
CA LEU A 116 -1.93 5.72 -15.46
C LEU A 116 -3.41 6.12 -15.35
N PRO A 117 -4.16 6.11 -16.46
CA PRO A 117 -5.53 6.60 -16.46
C PRO A 117 -6.42 5.63 -15.71
N VAL A 118 -7.21 6.20 -14.80
CA VAL A 118 -8.34 5.57 -14.16
C VAL A 118 -9.42 6.63 -14.04
N ASP A 119 -10.66 6.28 -14.41
CA ASP A 119 -11.77 7.21 -14.40
C ASP A 119 -11.90 7.91 -13.03
N GLY A 120 -11.98 9.25 -13.06
CA GLY A 120 -12.15 10.08 -11.87
C GLY A 120 -10.89 10.36 -11.05
N ILE A 121 -9.69 9.96 -11.51
CA ILE A 121 -8.42 10.20 -10.81
C ILE A 121 -7.49 11.05 -11.70
N ARG A 122 -6.72 11.96 -11.09
CA ARG A 122 -5.67 12.70 -11.81
C ARG A 122 -4.70 11.68 -12.40
N SER A 123 -4.56 11.68 -13.71
CA SER A 123 -3.65 10.83 -14.48
C SER A 123 -2.86 11.67 -15.48
N LEU A 124 -1.96 11.03 -16.21
CA LEU A 124 -1.42 11.61 -17.44
C LEU A 124 -2.57 11.93 -18.41
N SER A 125 -2.32 12.90 -19.29
CA SER A 125 -3.22 13.22 -20.39
C SER A 125 -3.52 11.97 -21.24
N LEU A 126 -4.71 11.87 -21.86
CA LEU A 126 -5.06 10.75 -22.77
C LEU A 126 -3.99 10.53 -23.85
N VAL A 127 -3.40 11.62 -24.33
CA VAL A 127 -2.25 11.62 -25.24
C VAL A 127 -1.04 10.94 -24.60
N GLY A 128 -0.68 11.33 -23.38
CA GLY A 128 0.44 10.73 -22.65
C GLY A 128 0.26 9.25 -22.36
N VAL A 129 -0.96 8.80 -22.08
CA VAL A 129 -1.27 7.39 -21.89
C VAL A 129 -1.08 6.61 -23.18
N SER A 130 -1.66 7.08 -24.28
CA SER A 130 -1.55 6.40 -25.58
C SER A 130 -0.08 6.22 -26.00
N LEU A 131 0.78 7.16 -25.62
CA LEU A 131 2.21 7.13 -25.90
C LEU A 131 2.99 6.17 -24.97
N LEU A 132 2.65 6.09 -23.69
CA LEU A 132 3.18 5.05 -22.81
C LEU A 132 2.80 3.65 -23.34
N GLN A 133 1.54 3.45 -23.72
CA GLN A 133 1.06 2.18 -24.26
C GLN A 133 1.77 1.80 -25.57
N SER A 134 2.01 2.76 -26.47
CA SER A 134 2.75 2.52 -27.72
C SER A 134 4.27 2.32 -27.52
N GLY A 135 4.77 2.39 -26.28
CA GLY A 135 6.20 2.26 -26.01
C GLY A 135 7.02 3.39 -26.63
N PHE A 136 6.48 4.62 -26.62
CA PHE A 136 7.14 5.79 -27.17
C PHE A 136 7.38 5.73 -28.70
N GLN A 137 6.64 4.91 -29.45
CA GLN A 137 6.69 4.94 -30.92
C GLN A 137 5.95 6.17 -31.45
N PHE A 138 6.72 7.12 -31.99
CA PHE A 138 6.21 8.32 -32.65
C PHE A 138 6.20 8.14 -34.16
N LYS A 139 5.06 8.41 -34.82
CA LYS A 139 5.04 8.64 -36.27
C LYS A 139 5.61 10.02 -36.65
N HIS A 140 5.51 11.02 -35.76
CA HIS A 140 6.08 12.37 -35.94
C HIS A 140 6.58 12.98 -34.60
N PRO A 141 7.90 13.09 -34.38
CA PRO A 141 8.51 13.59 -33.13
C PRO A 141 8.28 15.08 -32.84
N SER A 142 7.67 15.85 -33.74
CA SER A 142 7.48 17.30 -33.60
C SER A 142 6.02 17.70 -33.31
N SER A 143 5.14 16.73 -33.04
CA SER A 143 3.74 17.04 -32.73
C SER A 143 3.61 17.73 -31.36
N VAL A 144 2.68 18.68 -31.24
CA VAL A 144 2.35 19.36 -29.97
C VAL A 144 2.09 18.33 -28.87
N ALA A 145 1.35 17.27 -29.19
CA ALA A 145 1.10 16.09 -28.34
C ALA A 145 2.38 15.47 -27.75
N HIS A 146 3.43 15.29 -28.55
CA HIS A 146 4.71 14.76 -28.08
C HIS A 146 5.39 15.70 -27.08
N VAL A 147 5.40 17.01 -27.36
CA VAL A 147 6.02 18.01 -26.50
C VAL A 147 5.30 18.09 -25.14
N TRP A 148 3.97 18.03 -25.13
CA TRP A 148 3.18 18.01 -23.89
C TRP A 148 3.49 16.79 -23.03
N PHE A 149 3.52 15.59 -23.63
CA PHE A 149 3.85 14.37 -22.90
C PHE A 149 5.29 14.38 -22.34
N GLN A 150 6.26 14.84 -23.13
CA GLN A 150 7.64 15.01 -22.66
C GLN A 150 7.70 15.94 -21.45
N THR A 151 6.93 17.04 -21.49
CA THR A 151 6.85 17.98 -20.36
C THR A 151 6.22 17.35 -19.12
N GLU A 152 5.12 16.61 -19.26
CA GLU A 152 4.46 15.92 -18.15
C GLU A 152 5.39 14.91 -17.47
N ILE A 153 6.08 14.08 -18.26
CA ILE A 153 7.02 13.09 -17.75
C ILE A 153 8.25 13.75 -17.12
N GLN A 154 8.84 14.77 -17.77
CA GLN A 154 9.97 15.53 -17.21
C GLN A 154 9.62 16.18 -15.87
N ASN A 155 8.40 16.70 -15.73
CA ASN A 155 7.93 17.24 -14.45
C ASN A 155 7.84 16.17 -13.37
N LEU A 156 7.35 14.97 -13.69
CA LEU A 156 7.32 13.84 -12.74
C LEU A 156 8.74 13.42 -12.33
N PHE A 157 9.69 13.35 -13.26
CA PHE A 157 11.09 13.09 -12.92
C PHE A 157 11.65 14.17 -11.99
N ARG A 158 11.41 15.44 -12.29
CA ARG A 158 11.88 16.56 -11.45
C ARG A 158 11.28 16.51 -10.04
N GLU A 159 9.98 16.21 -9.94
CA GLU A 159 9.32 16.10 -8.64
C GLU A 159 9.82 14.87 -7.87
N ASN A 160 10.07 13.76 -8.54
CA ASN A 160 10.66 12.56 -7.96
C ASN A 160 12.08 12.82 -7.41
N GLU A 161 12.95 13.47 -8.19
CA GLU A 161 14.29 13.87 -7.75
C GLU A 161 14.26 14.80 -6.54
N ASN A 162 13.30 15.73 -6.50
CA ASN A 162 13.11 16.61 -5.33
C ASN A 162 12.69 15.83 -4.08
N ILE A 163 11.86 14.79 -4.22
CA ILE A 163 11.48 13.90 -3.11
C ILE A 163 12.69 13.10 -2.62
N ILE A 164 13.45 12.50 -3.54
CA ILE A 164 14.64 11.69 -3.22
C ILE A 164 15.67 12.54 -2.48
N SER A 165 16.11 13.64 -3.08
CA SER A 165 17.11 14.54 -2.47
C SER A 165 16.64 15.14 -1.14
N THR A 166 15.34 15.40 -0.97
CA THR A 166 14.81 15.85 0.32
C THR A 166 14.82 14.74 1.37
N ALA A 167 14.46 13.51 1.01
CA ALA A 167 14.53 12.37 1.92
C ALA A 167 15.98 12.12 2.39
N GLU A 168 16.94 12.12 1.46
CA GLU A 168 18.38 11.98 1.77
C GLU A 168 18.88 13.08 2.72
N ARG A 169 18.52 14.35 2.45
CA ARG A 169 18.90 15.48 3.31
C ARG A 169 18.31 15.39 4.72
N LEU A 170 17.13 14.78 4.87
CA LEU A 170 16.50 14.53 6.17
C LEU A 170 17.01 13.25 6.84
N GLY A 171 17.92 12.49 6.21
CA GLY A 171 18.43 11.24 6.75
C GLY A 171 17.44 10.06 6.66
N PHE A 172 16.41 10.18 5.81
CA PHE A 172 15.46 9.08 5.57
C PHE A 172 16.01 8.11 4.53
N GLU A 173 15.74 6.81 4.70
CA GLU A 173 15.94 5.84 3.63
C GLU A 173 14.94 6.12 2.51
N VAL A 174 15.38 5.99 1.26
CA VAL A 174 14.52 6.22 0.10
C VAL A 174 14.63 5.09 -0.93
N VAL A 175 13.49 4.67 -1.44
CA VAL A 175 13.37 3.73 -2.56
C VAL A 175 12.79 4.48 -3.75
N ASP A 176 13.60 4.63 -4.81
CA ASP A 176 13.16 5.21 -6.08
C ASP A 176 12.14 4.29 -6.78
N THR A 177 10.91 4.43 -6.33
CA THR A 177 9.76 3.68 -6.81
C THR A 177 9.41 4.10 -8.22
N PHE A 178 9.64 5.37 -8.55
CA PHE A 178 9.29 5.91 -9.85
C PHE A 178 10.17 5.32 -10.93
N GLY A 179 11.50 5.31 -10.74
CA GLY A 179 12.43 4.68 -11.68
C GLY A 179 12.11 3.20 -11.91
N ILE A 180 11.86 2.44 -10.83
CA ILE A 180 11.49 1.01 -10.91
C ILE A 180 10.19 0.81 -11.69
N THR A 181 9.19 1.62 -11.43
CA THR A 181 7.83 1.44 -11.98
C THR A 181 7.64 2.05 -13.36
N MET A 182 8.42 3.07 -13.71
CA MET A 182 8.40 3.72 -15.02
C MET A 182 8.90 2.77 -16.11
N GLY A 183 9.98 2.03 -15.86
CA GLY A 183 10.50 1.02 -16.80
C GLY A 183 9.56 -0.17 -17.01
N ARG A 184 8.61 -0.38 -16.08
CA ARG A 184 7.71 -1.55 -16.06
C ARG A 184 6.24 -1.17 -16.07
N HIS A 185 5.91 0.02 -16.56
CA HIS A 185 4.56 0.57 -16.50
C HIS A 185 3.51 -0.29 -17.23
N LYS A 186 3.92 -1.07 -18.23
CA LYS A 186 3.04 -2.00 -18.98
C LYS A 186 2.69 -3.28 -18.20
N GLU A 187 3.45 -3.60 -17.15
CA GLU A 187 3.22 -4.79 -16.33
C GLU A 187 2.26 -4.50 -15.16
N PHE A 188 1.77 -3.26 -15.04
CA PHE A 188 0.72 -2.94 -14.09
C PHE A 188 -0.60 -3.59 -14.53
N LEU A 189 -1.13 -4.48 -13.69
CA LEU A 189 -2.49 -4.97 -13.84
C LEU A 189 -3.44 -3.81 -13.51
N ALA A 190 -4.27 -3.42 -14.48
CA ALA A 190 -5.28 -2.40 -14.28
C ALA A 190 -6.36 -2.94 -13.33
N GLY A 191 -6.22 -2.66 -12.03
CA GLY A 191 -7.28 -2.92 -11.06
C GLY A 191 -8.45 -1.94 -11.25
N ARG A 192 -9.57 -2.20 -10.55
CA ARG A 192 -10.77 -1.32 -10.56
C ARG A 192 -10.55 0.08 -9.95
N CYS A 193 -9.32 0.41 -9.55
CA CYS A 193 -8.94 1.71 -8.97
C CYS A 193 -7.41 1.88 -9.06
N ALA A 194 -6.94 3.13 -9.21
CA ALA A 194 -5.53 3.48 -9.38
C ALA A 194 -4.62 3.13 -8.17
N CYS A 195 -5.17 2.59 -7.09
CA CYS A 195 -4.42 2.16 -5.91
C CYS A 195 -4.12 0.65 -5.92
N HIS A 196 -4.79 -0.13 -6.78
CA HIS A 196 -4.73 -1.60 -6.77
C HIS A 196 -4.05 -2.11 -8.03
N PHE A 197 -2.73 -2.16 -8.00
CA PHE A 197 -1.93 -2.76 -9.07
C PHE A 197 -1.70 -4.26 -8.93
N HIS A 198 -2.43 -4.90 -8.02
CA HIS A 198 -2.27 -6.30 -7.68
C HIS A 198 -3.61 -7.01 -7.75
N GLU A 199 -3.57 -8.27 -8.16
CA GLU A 199 -4.69 -9.20 -8.05
C GLU A 199 -4.48 -10.05 -6.80
N VAL A 200 -5.53 -10.23 -6.00
CA VAL A 200 -5.50 -11.12 -4.85
C VAL A 200 -6.33 -12.34 -5.18
N GLU A 201 -5.66 -13.49 -5.29
CA GLU A 201 -6.31 -14.77 -5.53
C GLU A 201 -6.56 -15.48 -4.21
N LYS A 202 -7.79 -15.98 -4.01
CA LYS A 202 -8.09 -16.88 -2.90
C LYS A 202 -7.54 -18.26 -3.25
N LEU A 203 -6.54 -18.74 -2.52
CA LEU A 203 -6.12 -20.13 -2.59
C LEU A 203 -7.28 -20.97 -2.06
N ARG A 204 -7.77 -21.89 -2.90
CA ARG A 204 -8.76 -22.87 -2.47
C ARG A 204 -8.08 -23.73 -1.40
N SER A 205 -8.65 -23.78 -0.21
CA SER A 205 -8.27 -24.79 0.77
C SER A 205 -8.39 -26.15 0.07
N SER A 206 -7.32 -26.94 0.09
CA SER A 206 -7.39 -28.33 -0.34
C SER A 206 -8.31 -29.06 0.62
N LYS A 207 -9.62 -29.01 0.40
CA LYS A 207 -10.49 -30.03 0.95
C LYS A 207 -9.98 -31.34 0.35
N GLN A 208 -9.50 -32.24 1.21
CA GLN A 208 -9.42 -33.64 0.83
C GLN A 208 -10.78 -34.04 0.24
N PRO A 209 -10.83 -34.89 -0.79
CA PRO A 209 -12.08 -35.43 -1.26
C PRO A 209 -12.60 -36.35 -0.16
N ASP A 210 -13.44 -35.81 0.72
CA ASP A 210 -14.15 -36.59 1.72
C ASP A 210 -14.98 -37.63 0.98
N SER A 211 -14.56 -38.87 1.20
CA SER A 211 -15.20 -40.11 0.82
C SER A 211 -16.69 -40.09 1.14
N ALA A 212 -17.48 -40.46 0.14
CA ALA A 212 -18.73 -41.20 0.21
C ALA A 212 -19.71 -40.89 1.37
N ALA A 213 -20.84 -40.29 0.98
CA ALA A 213 -22.19 -40.58 1.44
C ALA A 213 -22.44 -40.61 2.97
N SER A 214 -23.15 -39.58 3.46
CA SER A 214 -24.24 -39.87 4.39
C SER A 214 -25.36 -38.83 4.27
N THR A 215 -26.47 -39.31 3.74
CA THR A 215 -27.75 -38.63 3.65
C THR A 215 -28.36 -38.47 5.03
N THR A 216 -28.59 -37.23 5.47
CA THR A 216 -29.69 -36.98 6.41
C THR A 216 -30.31 -35.62 6.16
N LYS A 217 -31.46 -35.65 5.49
CA LYS A 217 -32.42 -34.55 5.36
C LYS A 217 -33.10 -34.33 6.71
N TRP A 218 -33.04 -33.13 7.28
CA TRP A 218 -34.08 -32.66 8.20
C TRP A 218 -34.45 -31.20 7.90
N ASN A 219 -35.67 -31.03 7.39
CA ASN A 219 -36.37 -29.75 7.24
C ASN A 219 -36.93 -29.34 8.63
N ARG A 220 -36.98 -28.04 8.92
CA ARG A 220 -38.22 -27.23 8.94
C ARG A 220 -38.21 -26.09 10.00
N THR A 221 -38.77 -24.97 9.54
CA THR A 221 -39.59 -23.97 10.26
C THR A 221 -38.93 -22.83 11.02
N ALA A 222 -39.13 -21.64 10.46
CA ALA A 222 -39.08 -20.35 11.11
C ALA A 222 -40.25 -20.19 12.10
N GLN A 223 -39.98 -19.62 13.27
CA GLN A 223 -40.96 -18.96 14.13
C GLN A 223 -40.31 -17.78 14.85
N THR A 224 -41.03 -16.67 14.84
CA THR A 224 -40.73 -15.32 15.32
C THR A 224 -41.05 -15.14 16.82
N GLY A 225 -40.19 -14.45 17.58
CA GLY A 225 -40.47 -13.97 18.95
C GLY A 225 -39.29 -13.21 19.58
N PRO A 226 -39.49 -12.30 20.57
CA PRO A 226 -38.87 -10.96 20.60
C PRO A 226 -37.59 -10.79 21.45
N LYS A 227 -36.88 -9.69 21.15
CA LYS A 227 -35.67 -9.13 21.82
C LYS A 227 -35.78 -9.06 23.35
N PRO A 228 -34.63 -9.20 24.05
CA PRO A 228 -34.23 -8.16 24.99
C PRO A 228 -32.77 -7.69 24.80
N SER A 229 -32.56 -6.47 25.29
CA SER A 229 -31.39 -5.59 25.24
C SER A 229 -30.15 -6.05 26.02
N SER A 230 -28.97 -5.96 25.40
CA SER A 230 -27.77 -5.21 25.86
C SER A 230 -26.48 -5.71 25.17
N PRO A 231 -25.41 -4.88 25.13
CA PRO A 231 -24.55 -4.75 23.95
C PRO A 231 -23.26 -5.56 24.06
N LEU A 232 -22.94 -6.34 23.03
CA LEU A 232 -21.60 -6.82 22.68
C LEU A 232 -21.72 -7.63 21.38
N THR A 233 -21.71 -6.96 20.23
CA THR A 233 -21.37 -7.63 18.98
C THR A 233 -19.89 -7.43 18.75
N VAL A 234 -19.10 -8.28 19.40
CA VAL A 234 -17.86 -8.79 18.81
C VAL A 234 -18.28 -9.37 17.47
N LEU A 235 -17.87 -8.74 16.37
CA LEU A 235 -18.06 -9.31 15.05
C LEU A 235 -17.09 -10.50 14.95
N HIS A 236 -17.48 -11.64 15.51
CA HIS A 236 -16.94 -12.93 15.10
C HIS A 236 -17.44 -13.15 13.67
N THR A 237 -16.68 -12.66 12.71
CA THR A 237 -16.73 -13.22 11.37
C THR A 237 -16.17 -14.63 11.46
N ASP A 238 -17.05 -15.62 11.48
CA ASP A 238 -16.76 -16.99 11.05
C ASP A 238 -16.35 -16.93 9.56
N GLN A 239 -15.12 -16.51 9.30
CA GLN A 239 -14.49 -16.60 7.99
C GLN A 239 -13.76 -17.94 7.95
N ALA A 240 -14.39 -18.93 7.32
CA ALA A 240 -13.72 -20.15 6.90
C ALA A 240 -12.42 -19.77 6.16
N GLY A 241 -11.29 -20.05 6.81
CA GLY A 241 -9.94 -19.62 6.45
C GLY A 241 -9.63 -19.89 4.98
N GLY A 242 -9.50 -18.83 4.21
CA GLY A 242 -8.91 -18.87 2.89
C GLY A 242 -7.56 -18.20 2.95
N THR A 243 -6.52 -18.88 2.51
CA THR A 243 -5.22 -18.24 2.29
C THR A 243 -5.31 -17.43 1.00
N PHE A 244 -4.84 -16.19 1.00
CA PHE A 244 -4.82 -15.32 -0.17
C PHE A 244 -3.39 -15.19 -0.73
N HIS A 245 -3.25 -15.01 -2.04
CA HIS A 245 -1.97 -14.80 -2.72
C HIS A 245 -2.00 -13.52 -3.56
N VAL A 246 -0.96 -12.69 -3.46
CA VAL A 246 -0.86 -11.44 -4.21
C VAL A 246 -0.08 -11.65 -5.53
N ARG A 247 -0.77 -11.50 -6.67
CA ARG A 247 -0.15 -11.55 -8.02
C ARG A 247 0.32 -10.19 -8.51
N GLY A 248 1.38 -10.22 -9.32
CA GLY A 248 1.97 -9.06 -10.00
C GLY A 248 3.49 -9.03 -9.90
N PRO A 249 4.24 -9.31 -10.99
CA PRO A 249 5.71 -9.43 -10.94
C PRO A 249 6.41 -8.12 -10.52
N VAL A 250 5.90 -6.96 -10.95
CA VAL A 250 6.41 -5.64 -10.53
C VAL A 250 6.22 -5.42 -9.04
N ASN A 251 5.01 -5.68 -8.54
CA ASN A 251 4.72 -5.49 -7.12
C ASN A 251 5.53 -6.44 -6.25
N ARG A 252 5.77 -7.68 -6.70
CA ARG A 252 6.64 -8.62 -6.00
C ARG A 252 8.06 -8.07 -5.86
N VAL A 253 8.71 -7.69 -6.96
CA VAL A 253 10.07 -7.12 -6.93
C VAL A 253 10.12 -5.87 -6.06
N TYR A 254 9.16 -4.97 -6.24
CA TYR A 254 9.09 -3.73 -5.49
C TYR A 254 8.87 -3.96 -3.98
N SER A 255 8.09 -4.98 -3.61
CA SER A 255 7.86 -5.35 -2.21
C SER A 255 9.11 -5.96 -1.57
N GLU A 256 9.84 -6.80 -2.31
CA GLU A 256 11.09 -7.40 -1.83
C GLU A 256 12.19 -6.35 -1.63
N ILE A 257 12.31 -5.36 -2.54
CA ILE A 257 13.21 -4.22 -2.36
C ILE A 257 12.85 -3.45 -1.09
N LEU A 258 11.57 -3.16 -0.87
CA LEU A 258 11.12 -2.49 0.34
C LEU A 258 11.46 -3.31 1.59
N LEU A 259 11.16 -4.62 1.59
CA LEU A 259 11.48 -5.52 2.71
C LEU A 259 12.97 -5.53 3.05
N SER A 260 13.85 -5.53 2.06
CA SER A 260 15.30 -5.47 2.32
C SER A 260 15.74 -4.19 3.02
N ARG A 261 14.96 -3.11 2.93
CA ARG A 261 15.20 -1.83 3.62
C ARG A 261 14.60 -1.81 5.01
N LEU A 262 13.48 -2.51 5.22
CA LEU A 262 12.85 -2.65 6.54
C LEU A 262 13.63 -3.60 7.45
N CYS A 263 14.24 -4.63 6.88
CA CYS A 263 15.00 -5.64 7.60
C CYS A 263 16.43 -5.72 7.03
N PRO A 264 17.28 -4.71 7.27
CA PRO A 264 18.68 -4.81 6.86
C PRO A 264 19.30 -6.01 7.56
N ARG A 265 19.76 -7.01 6.78
CA ARG A 265 20.54 -8.11 7.35
C ARG A 265 21.75 -7.52 8.06
N SER A 266 22.07 -8.02 9.25
CA SER A 266 23.36 -7.71 9.88
C SER A 266 24.46 -8.02 8.88
N ARG A 267 25.39 -7.08 8.66
CA ARG A 267 26.55 -7.25 7.76
C ARG A 267 27.35 -8.54 8.04
N GLU A 268 27.16 -9.14 9.22
CA GLU A 268 27.77 -10.40 9.66
C GLU A 268 27.22 -11.67 8.99
N GLU A 269 26.01 -11.66 8.42
CA GLU A 269 25.43 -12.84 7.76
C GLU A 269 25.80 -12.98 6.27
N VAL A 270 26.45 -11.97 5.68
CA VAL A 270 26.84 -11.99 4.25
C VAL A 270 28.28 -12.50 4.05
N ILE A 271 29.03 -12.74 5.13
CA ILE A 271 30.42 -13.23 5.10
C ILE A 271 30.55 -14.61 5.79
N ARG A 272 29.51 -15.45 5.73
CA ARG A 272 29.58 -16.87 6.08
C ARG A 272 28.95 -17.70 4.98
#